data_AF-A0A969HJ99-F1
#
_entry.id   AF-A0A969HJ99-F1
#
_cell.length_a   1.000
_cell.length_b   1.000
_cell.length_c   1.000
_cell.angle_alpha   90.00
_cell.angle_beta   90.00
_cell.angle_gamma   90.00
#
_symmetry.space_group_name_H-M   'P 1'
#
loop_
_entity.id
_entity.type
_entity.pdbx_description
1 polymer ?
#
loop_
_entity_poly.entity_id
_entity_poly.type
_entity_poly.pdbx_seq_one_letter_code
_entity_poly.pdbx_strand_id
1 'polypeptide(L)'
;MADPDPPDLLITALQSRDWAAHFAARQKLVALAGEAAEPLSRLAADESHPLRSVALELLTYIEQETSLRFSGRLAEILCPRCLTRFCAHSVHLPWGVSFTYYGCRVCSQSREFLAGIKRVVAILDAARPETQLRQAGILRVNWLAHPVLFDFDRVELIRTTDHDAERFAIQVGNDTDPYRKPRYSQMTCRIGPDCQLSENTLRILDRMFGEVERIQS
;
A
#
# COMPACT_ATOMS: atom_id res chain seq x y z
N MET A 1 15.63 -13.71 6.94
CA MET A 1 15.26 -13.08 8.23
C MET A 1 14.13 -13.91 8.80
N ALA A 2 14.14 -14.22 10.11
CA ALA A 2 13.01 -14.90 10.73
C ALA A 2 11.77 -14.01 10.63
N ASP A 3 10.61 -14.62 10.42
CA ASP A 3 9.35 -13.88 10.47
C ASP A 3 9.17 -13.27 11.87
N PRO A 4 8.68 -12.04 11.94
CA PRO A 4 8.37 -11.38 13.21
C PRO A 4 7.32 -12.18 13.98
N ASP A 5 7.41 -12.14 15.32
CA ASP A 5 6.34 -12.68 16.15
C ASP A 5 5.02 -11.94 15.82
N PRO A 6 3.90 -12.66 15.63
CA PRO A 6 2.60 -12.03 15.42
C PRO A 6 2.20 -11.16 16.62
N PRO A 7 1.46 -10.05 16.41
CA PRO A 7 1.06 -9.12 17.47
C PRO A 7 0.41 -9.79 18.68
N ASP A 8 -0.42 -10.82 18.47
CA ASP A 8 -1.14 -11.50 19.56
C ASP A 8 -0.22 -12.24 20.54
N LEU A 9 0.88 -12.83 20.03
CA LEU A 9 1.88 -13.46 20.90
C LEU A 9 2.63 -12.42 21.74
N LEU A 10 2.93 -11.27 21.14
CA LEU A 10 3.58 -10.16 21.86
C LEU A 10 2.64 -9.54 22.90
N ILE A 11 1.35 -9.39 22.57
CA ILE A 11 0.32 -8.94 23.50
C ILE A 11 0.21 -9.90 24.70
N THR A 12 0.25 -11.21 24.45
CA THR A 12 0.26 -12.21 25.52
C THR A 12 1.49 -12.04 26.42
N ALA A 13 2.66 -11.78 25.83
CA ALA A 13 3.90 -11.53 26.58
C ALA A 13 3.86 -10.24 27.43
N LEU A 14 3.00 -9.26 27.14
CA LEU A 14 2.78 -8.10 28.02
C LEU A 14 2.17 -8.48 29.37
N GLN A 15 1.56 -9.65 29.50
CA GLN A 15 1.03 -10.15 30.78
C GLN A 15 2.08 -10.91 31.59
N SER A 16 3.28 -11.11 31.05
CA SER A 16 4.35 -11.83 31.74
C SER A 16 4.78 -11.09 33.01
N ARG A 17 5.03 -11.87 34.08
CA ARG A 17 5.70 -11.37 35.29
C ARG A 17 7.21 -11.22 35.10
N ASP A 18 7.78 -11.85 34.08
CA ASP A 18 9.16 -11.61 33.70
C ASP A 18 9.26 -10.25 33.01
N TRP A 19 9.92 -9.32 33.70
CA TRP A 19 10.14 -7.96 33.24
C TRP A 19 10.86 -7.90 31.89
N ALA A 20 11.82 -8.81 31.63
CA ALA A 20 12.58 -8.81 30.39
C ALA A 20 11.68 -9.16 29.20
N ALA A 21 10.85 -10.21 29.33
CA ALA A 21 9.87 -10.60 28.33
C ALA A 21 8.84 -9.48 28.08
N HIS A 22 8.32 -8.88 29.14
CA HIS A 22 7.37 -7.76 29.06
C HIS A 22 7.98 -6.57 28.29
N PHE A 23 9.19 -6.16 28.66
CA PHE A 23 9.88 -5.05 28.02
C PHE A 23 10.17 -5.33 26.54
N ALA A 24 10.67 -6.52 26.22
CA ALA A 24 10.94 -6.92 24.83
C ALA A 24 9.67 -6.92 23.98
N ALA A 25 8.54 -7.39 24.53
CA ALA A 25 7.25 -7.37 23.84
C ALA A 25 6.78 -5.94 23.51
N ARG A 26 6.92 -5.00 24.45
CA ARG A 26 6.62 -3.58 24.21
C ARG A 26 7.42 -3.01 23.04
N GLN A 27 8.74 -3.23 23.04
CA GLN A 27 9.61 -2.74 21.97
C GLN A 27 9.27 -3.34 20.62
N LYS A 28 8.98 -4.65 20.56
CA LYS A 28 8.57 -5.32 19.32
C LYS A 28 7.23 -4.82 18.80
N LEU A 29 6.24 -4.58 19.67
CA LEU A 29 4.95 -4.03 19.27
C LEU A 29 5.06 -2.62 18.68
N VAL A 30 5.89 -1.75 19.27
CA VAL A 30 6.16 -0.42 18.68
C VAL A 30 6.86 -0.57 17.33
N ALA A 31 7.85 -1.47 17.22
CA ALA A 31 8.54 -1.72 15.95
C ALA A 31 7.64 -2.33 14.86
N LEU A 32 6.59 -3.07 15.23
CA LEU A 32 5.54 -3.54 14.30
C LEU A 32 4.67 -2.40 13.78
N ALA A 33 4.55 -1.30 14.54
CA ALA A 33 3.82 -0.10 14.17
C ALA A 33 2.38 -0.42 13.72
N GLY A 34 2.02 -0.09 12.46
CA GLY A 34 0.65 -0.24 11.97
C GLY A 34 0.09 -1.67 12.03
N GLU A 35 0.94 -2.70 12.04
CA GLU A 35 0.50 -4.11 12.22
C GLU A 35 0.05 -4.41 13.66
N ALA A 36 0.57 -3.67 14.64
CA ALA A 36 0.16 -3.79 16.04
C ALA A 36 -1.02 -2.87 16.39
N ALA A 37 -1.31 -1.86 15.56
CA ALA A 37 -2.30 -0.83 15.86
C ALA A 37 -3.70 -1.41 16.08
N GLU A 38 -4.20 -2.26 15.17
CA GLU A 38 -5.56 -2.81 15.27
C GLU A 38 -5.75 -3.71 16.52
N PRO A 39 -4.88 -4.71 16.80
CA PRO A 39 -4.97 -5.48 18.04
C PRO A 39 -4.91 -4.61 19.31
N LEU A 40 -3.99 -3.64 19.37
CA LEU A 40 -3.88 -2.73 20.51
C LEU A 40 -5.12 -1.84 20.66
N SER A 41 -5.73 -1.41 19.56
CA SER A 41 -6.96 -0.61 19.58
C SER A 41 -8.12 -1.37 20.22
N ARG A 42 -8.25 -2.67 19.95
CA ARG A 42 -9.25 -3.53 20.62
C ARG A 42 -9.04 -3.58 22.13
N LEU A 43 -7.80 -3.75 22.58
CA LEU A 43 -7.48 -3.76 24.02
C LEU A 43 -7.73 -2.40 24.68
N ALA A 44 -7.42 -1.32 23.97
CA ALA A 44 -7.62 0.04 24.45
C ALA A 44 -9.10 0.43 24.53
N ALA A 45 -9.94 -0.11 23.63
CA ALA A 45 -11.38 0.13 23.57
C ALA A 45 -12.19 -0.56 24.67
N ASP A 46 -11.66 -1.61 25.30
CA ASP A 46 -12.29 -2.29 26.42
C ASP A 46 -11.85 -1.67 27.76
N GLU A 47 -12.75 -0.92 28.41
CA GLU A 47 -12.52 -0.25 29.70
C GLU A 47 -12.11 -1.20 30.82
N SER A 48 -12.54 -2.46 30.75
CA SER A 48 -12.27 -3.48 31.75
C SER A 48 -10.98 -4.25 31.50
N HIS A 49 -10.34 -4.07 30.34
CA HIS A 49 -9.19 -4.86 29.96
C HIS A 49 -7.95 -4.48 30.80
N PRO A 50 -7.25 -5.46 31.41
CA PRO A 50 -6.12 -5.19 32.31
C PRO A 50 -4.93 -4.50 31.62
N LEU A 51 -4.80 -4.65 30.29
CA LEU A 51 -3.76 -3.99 29.49
C LEU A 51 -4.20 -2.65 28.88
N ARG A 52 -5.39 -2.13 29.18
CA ARG A 52 -5.92 -0.92 28.53
C ARG A 52 -4.93 0.25 28.57
N SER A 53 -4.39 0.57 29.74
CA SER A 53 -3.44 1.68 29.91
C SER A 53 -2.15 1.45 29.12
N VAL A 54 -1.65 0.21 29.09
CA VAL A 54 -0.46 -0.15 28.30
C VAL A 54 -0.74 -0.05 26.81
N ALA A 55 -1.92 -0.47 26.35
CA ALA A 55 -2.30 -0.38 24.94
C ALA A 55 -2.41 1.07 24.47
N LEU A 56 -3.02 1.96 25.27
CA LEU A 56 -3.08 3.40 24.98
C LEU A 56 -1.68 4.02 24.89
N GLU A 57 -0.78 3.64 25.80
CA GLU A 57 0.61 4.10 25.79
C GLU A 57 1.35 3.63 24.53
N LEU A 58 1.20 2.36 24.16
CA LEU A 58 1.83 1.79 22.96
C LEU A 58 1.28 2.41 21.68
N LEU A 59 -0.03 2.66 21.58
CA LEU A 59 -0.63 3.39 20.46
C LEU A 59 -0.05 4.80 20.32
N THR A 60 0.17 5.49 21.44
CA THR A 60 0.81 6.81 21.46
C THR A 60 2.24 6.74 20.92
N TYR A 61 3.03 5.72 21.31
CA TYR A 61 4.38 5.53 20.78
C TYR A 61 4.38 5.19 19.28
N ILE A 62 3.44 4.37 18.82
CA ILE A 62 3.29 4.04 17.38
C ILE A 62 2.95 5.31 16.58
N GLU A 63 2.03 6.15 17.08
CA GLU A 63 1.72 7.43 16.47
C GLU A 63 2.95 8.32 16.35
N GLN A 64 3.69 8.52 17.44
CA GLN A 64 4.89 9.36 17.45
C GLN A 64 5.97 8.83 16.49
N GLU A 65 6.23 7.52 16.53
CA GLU A 65 7.23 6.85 15.71
C GLU A 65 6.90 7.00 14.22
N THR A 66 5.66 6.65 13.84
CA THR A 66 5.26 6.64 12.44
C THR A 66 5.12 8.06 11.91
N SER A 67 4.71 9.01 12.75
CA SER A 67 4.72 10.45 12.43
C SER A 67 6.13 10.93 12.13
N LEU A 68 7.09 10.65 13.01
CA LEU A 68 8.49 11.05 12.81
C LEU A 68 9.07 10.46 11.52
N ARG A 69 8.74 9.20 11.22
CA ARG A 69 9.26 8.51 10.04
C ARG A 69 8.59 8.94 8.75
N PHE A 70 7.29 9.19 8.73
CA PHE A 70 6.54 9.23 7.48
C PHE A 70 5.80 10.52 7.19
N SER A 71 5.61 11.39 8.20
CA SER A 71 4.96 12.69 7.99
C SER A 71 5.71 13.49 6.92
N GLY A 72 4.94 14.14 6.04
CA GLY A 72 5.45 14.92 4.91
C GLY A 72 6.01 14.12 3.73
N ARG A 73 6.09 12.77 3.80
CA ARG A 73 6.68 11.94 2.74
C ARG A 73 5.78 10.82 2.20
N LEU A 74 4.52 10.76 2.63
CA LEU A 74 3.59 9.69 2.25
C LEU A 74 3.44 9.52 0.73
N ALA A 75 3.49 10.64 -0.01
CA ALA A 75 3.43 10.65 -1.47
C ALA A 75 4.68 10.09 -2.17
N GLU A 76 5.72 9.65 -1.44
CA GLU A 76 6.94 9.07 -2.00
C GLU A 76 7.26 7.67 -1.44
N ILE A 77 6.33 7.10 -0.67
CA ILE A 77 6.53 5.87 0.08
C ILE A 77 5.48 4.85 -0.36
N LEU A 78 5.95 3.68 -0.79
CA LEU A 78 5.10 2.55 -1.16
C LEU A 78 5.35 1.36 -0.26
N CYS A 79 4.30 0.58 -0.01
CA CYS A 79 4.45 -0.75 0.54
C CYS A 79 5.11 -1.67 -0.51
N PRO A 80 6.17 -2.43 -0.18
CA PRO A 80 6.82 -3.32 -1.14
C PRO A 80 5.95 -4.52 -1.52
N ARG A 81 4.97 -4.87 -0.68
CA ARG A 81 4.08 -6.02 -0.88
C ARG A 81 2.84 -5.65 -1.68
N CYS A 82 2.17 -4.56 -1.30
CA CYS A 82 0.93 -4.12 -1.93
C CYS A 82 1.14 -3.13 -3.07
N LEU A 83 2.33 -2.52 -3.16
CA LEU A 83 2.65 -1.44 -4.11
C LEU A 83 1.66 -0.27 -4.04
N THR A 84 1.02 -0.08 -2.89
CA THR A 84 0.16 1.07 -2.58
C THR A 84 0.89 2.07 -1.72
N ARG A 85 0.52 3.34 -1.86
CA ARG A 85 1.07 4.45 -1.09
C ARG A 85 0.69 4.33 0.37
N PHE A 86 1.56 4.85 1.23
CA PHE A 86 1.23 4.98 2.64
C PHE A 86 0.17 6.06 2.82
N CYS A 87 -0.71 5.89 3.81
CA CYS A 87 -1.69 6.89 4.21
C CYS A 87 -1.70 7.05 5.73
N ALA A 88 -2.36 8.11 6.19
CA ALA A 88 -2.73 8.24 7.59
C ALA A 88 -3.91 7.31 7.88
N HIS A 89 -3.82 6.56 8.97
CA HIS A 89 -4.87 5.74 9.53
C HIS A 89 -5.30 6.36 10.85
N SER A 90 -6.60 6.63 10.99
CA SER A 90 -7.16 7.17 12.24
C SER A 90 -7.86 6.05 13.00
N VAL A 91 -7.42 5.81 14.23
CA VAL A 91 -8.09 4.93 15.18
C VAL A 91 -8.95 5.79 16.08
N HIS A 92 -10.26 5.58 16.06
CA HIS A 92 -11.18 6.22 16.98
C HIS A 92 -11.54 5.23 18.08
N LEU A 93 -11.17 5.55 19.32
CA LEU A 93 -11.59 4.80 20.49
C LEU A 93 -12.92 5.37 21.01
N PRO A 94 -13.61 4.68 21.93
CA PRO A 94 -14.71 5.30 22.66
C PRO A 94 -14.20 6.52 23.47
N TRP A 95 -15.08 7.23 24.19
CA TRP A 95 -14.72 8.42 25.01
C TRP A 95 -13.97 9.55 24.28
N GLY A 96 -14.00 9.59 22.94
CA GLY A 96 -13.49 10.70 22.13
C GLY A 96 -11.96 10.77 21.98
N VAL A 97 -11.25 9.70 22.33
CA VAL A 97 -9.80 9.61 22.10
C VAL A 97 -9.54 9.06 20.69
N SER A 98 -8.63 9.69 19.96
CA SER A 98 -8.20 9.23 18.64
C SER A 98 -6.68 9.22 18.52
N PHE A 99 -6.16 8.25 17.76
CA PHE A 99 -4.75 8.14 17.42
C PHE A 99 -4.59 8.15 15.90
N THR A 100 -3.50 8.74 15.42
CA THR A 100 -3.16 8.68 13.99
C THR A 100 -1.82 8.01 13.80
N TYR A 101 -1.77 6.97 12.97
CA TYR A 101 -0.51 6.34 12.57
C TYR A 101 -0.41 6.29 11.05
N TYR A 102 0.81 6.09 10.53
CA TYR A 102 1.06 6.04 9.09
C TYR A 102 1.50 4.64 8.68
N GLY A 103 0.88 4.10 7.63
CA GLY A 103 1.18 2.75 7.13
C GLY A 103 0.62 2.52 5.74
N CYS A 104 0.85 1.32 5.18
CA CYS A 104 0.30 0.89 3.91
C CYS A 104 -1.23 1.05 3.92
N ARG A 105 -1.78 1.61 2.84
CA ARG A 105 -3.24 1.82 2.73
C ARG A 105 -4.05 0.52 2.69
N VAL A 106 -3.43 -0.58 2.26
CA VAL A 106 -4.11 -1.88 2.08
C VAL A 106 -3.86 -2.82 3.25
N CYS A 107 -2.61 -3.03 3.64
CA CYS A 107 -2.25 -4.01 4.69
C CYS A 107 -1.82 -3.36 6.01
N SER A 108 -1.93 -2.03 6.14
CA SER A 108 -1.60 -1.25 7.34
C SER A 108 -0.15 -1.31 7.83
N GLN A 109 0.71 -2.18 7.29
CA GLN A 109 2.11 -2.29 7.74
C GLN A 109 2.91 -1.00 7.52
N SER A 110 3.82 -0.72 8.45
CA SER A 110 4.67 0.48 8.43
C SER A 110 6.16 0.16 8.51
N ARG A 111 6.54 -1.12 8.46
CA ARG A 111 7.92 -1.56 8.68
C ARG A 111 8.78 -1.44 7.44
N GLU A 112 8.32 -2.07 6.37
CA GLU A 112 9.04 -2.17 5.11
C GLU A 112 8.45 -1.16 4.13
N PHE A 113 9.30 -0.44 3.41
CA PHE A 113 8.83 0.57 2.46
C PHE A 113 9.84 0.85 1.35
N LEU A 114 9.32 1.19 0.17
CA LEU A 114 10.08 1.73 -0.93
C LEU A 114 9.98 3.27 -0.87
N ALA A 115 11.06 3.93 -0.46
CA ALA A 115 11.11 5.40 -0.38
C ALA A 115 11.63 6.05 -1.67
N GLY A 116 11.33 7.34 -1.86
CA GLY A 116 11.80 8.15 -2.98
C GLY A 116 11.17 7.74 -4.31
N ILE A 117 9.97 7.17 -4.28
CA ILE A 117 9.21 6.81 -5.47
C ILE A 117 8.24 7.94 -5.79
N LYS A 118 8.67 8.81 -6.71
CA LYS A 118 7.90 9.98 -7.16
C LYS A 118 6.77 9.57 -8.10
N ARG A 119 6.98 8.53 -8.91
CA ARG A 119 6.01 8.07 -9.90
C ARG A 119 5.99 6.55 -9.99
N VAL A 120 4.80 5.99 -10.13
CA VAL A 120 4.59 4.57 -10.43
C VAL A 120 3.95 4.43 -11.81
N VAL A 121 4.48 3.54 -12.63
CA VAL A 121 3.98 3.27 -13.98
C VAL A 121 3.61 1.79 -14.07
N ALA A 122 2.35 1.50 -14.36
CA ALA A 122 1.92 0.16 -14.74
C ALA A 122 2.36 -0.08 -16.19
N ILE A 123 3.21 -1.09 -16.42
CA ILE A 123 3.62 -1.48 -17.76
C ILE A 123 2.95 -2.80 -18.12
N LEU A 124 2.51 -2.93 -19.37
CA LEU A 124 2.09 -4.20 -19.97
C LEU A 124 3.08 -4.50 -21.11
N ASP A 125 4.08 -5.33 -20.80
CA ASP A 125 5.15 -5.71 -21.71
C ASP A 125 5.46 -7.20 -21.57
N ALA A 126 4.97 -8.01 -22.52
CA ALA A 126 5.12 -9.46 -22.49
C ALA A 126 6.59 -9.93 -22.61
N ALA A 127 7.50 -9.08 -23.10
CA ALA A 127 8.90 -9.43 -23.27
C ALA A 127 9.82 -8.83 -22.20
N ARG A 128 9.27 -8.40 -21.05
CA ARG A 128 10.02 -8.09 -19.84
C ARG A 128 9.50 -8.92 -18.66
N PRO A 129 10.15 -10.04 -18.30
CA PRO A 129 9.64 -10.91 -17.24
C PRO A 129 9.77 -10.28 -15.83
N GLU A 130 10.58 -9.24 -15.67
CA GLU A 130 10.79 -8.61 -14.38
C GLU A 130 9.51 -7.95 -13.87
N THR A 131 9.16 -8.26 -12.62
CA THR A 131 7.98 -7.68 -11.98
C THR A 131 8.13 -6.18 -11.77
N GLN A 132 9.34 -5.71 -11.44
CA GLN A 132 9.58 -4.32 -11.04
C GLN A 132 10.92 -3.82 -11.57
N LEU A 133 10.96 -2.57 -12.04
CA LEU A 133 12.18 -1.86 -12.42
C LEU A 133 12.15 -0.46 -11.81
N ARG A 134 13.19 -0.13 -11.04
CA ARG A 134 13.34 1.17 -10.38
C ARG A 134 14.44 1.99 -11.05
N GLN A 135 14.10 3.20 -11.49
CA GLN A 135 15.07 4.11 -12.10
C GLN A 135 14.67 5.57 -11.86
N ALA A 136 15.61 6.39 -11.36
CA ALA A 136 15.44 7.85 -11.18
C ALA A 136 14.13 8.27 -10.46
N GLY A 137 13.74 7.54 -9.41
CA GLY A 137 12.52 7.81 -8.65
C GLY A 137 11.21 7.36 -9.33
N ILE A 138 11.31 6.64 -10.45
CA ILE A 138 10.19 5.99 -11.14
C ILE A 138 10.25 4.49 -10.84
N LEU A 139 9.13 3.94 -10.37
CA LEU A 139 8.91 2.50 -10.26
C LEU A 139 8.03 2.05 -11.42
N ARG A 140 8.57 1.22 -12.31
CA ARG A 140 7.80 0.53 -13.35
C ARG A 140 7.44 -0.84 -12.83
N VAL A 141 6.17 -1.20 -12.90
CA VAL A 141 5.67 -2.50 -12.42
C VAL A 141 5.00 -3.19 -13.59
N ASN A 142 5.51 -4.35 -13.99
CA ASN A 142 4.89 -5.13 -15.05
C ASN A 142 3.65 -5.85 -14.53
N TRP A 143 2.48 -5.35 -14.91
CA TRP A 143 1.22 -5.94 -14.48
C TRP A 143 1.03 -7.37 -14.99
N LEU A 144 1.62 -7.72 -16.14
CA LEU A 144 1.56 -9.11 -16.65
C LEU A 144 2.29 -10.09 -15.73
N ALA A 145 3.35 -9.64 -15.06
CA ALA A 145 4.09 -10.42 -14.07
C ALA A 145 3.54 -10.26 -12.63
N HIS A 146 2.62 -9.31 -12.41
CA HIS A 146 1.95 -9.05 -11.13
C HIS A 146 0.50 -8.63 -11.36
N PRO A 147 -0.41 -9.59 -11.65
CA PRO A 147 -1.77 -9.31 -12.14
C PRO A 147 -2.74 -8.92 -11.00
N VAL A 148 -2.29 -8.01 -10.14
CA VAL A 148 -3.01 -7.41 -9.02
C VAL A 148 -2.92 -5.89 -9.17
N LEU A 149 -4.00 -5.17 -8.84
CA LEU A 149 -3.99 -3.71 -8.90
C LEU A 149 -3.19 -3.09 -7.75
N PHE A 150 -2.44 -2.05 -8.08
CA PHE A 150 -1.61 -1.28 -7.15
C PHE A 150 -1.78 0.22 -7.44
N ASP A 151 -1.12 1.09 -6.67
CA ASP A 151 -1.17 2.53 -6.95
C ASP A 151 -0.24 2.85 -8.11
N PHE A 152 -0.79 3.24 -9.26
CA PHE A 152 -0.04 3.76 -10.40
C PHE A 152 -0.50 5.18 -10.76
N ASP A 153 0.36 5.90 -11.46
CA ASP A 153 0.12 7.28 -11.92
C ASP A 153 -0.02 7.36 -13.45
N ARG A 154 0.38 6.30 -14.17
CA ARG A 154 0.34 6.18 -15.63
C ARG A 154 0.31 4.70 -16.03
N VAL A 155 -0.25 4.43 -17.21
CA VAL A 155 -0.19 3.11 -17.87
C VAL A 155 0.66 3.20 -19.15
N GLU A 156 1.47 2.18 -19.42
CA GLU A 156 2.22 2.01 -20.67
C GLU A 156 1.96 0.61 -21.25
N LEU A 157 1.32 0.55 -22.42
CA LEU A 157 1.06 -0.65 -23.20
C LEU A 157 2.15 -0.78 -24.27
N ILE A 158 3.14 -1.66 -24.09
CA ILE A 158 4.33 -1.71 -24.96
C ILE A 158 4.22 -2.88 -25.94
N ARG A 159 4.25 -4.11 -25.42
CA ARG A 159 4.11 -5.36 -26.18
C ARG A 159 3.04 -6.18 -25.49
N THR A 160 1.79 -5.76 -25.66
CA THR A 160 0.62 -6.37 -25.04
C THR A 160 -0.37 -6.81 -26.12
N THR A 161 -1.13 -7.86 -25.83
CA THR A 161 -2.23 -8.32 -26.67
C THR A 161 -3.53 -7.58 -26.31
N ASP A 162 -4.54 -7.62 -27.19
CA ASP A 162 -5.90 -7.19 -26.85
C ASP A 162 -6.42 -7.89 -25.59
N HIS A 163 -6.22 -9.20 -25.49
CA HIS A 163 -6.66 -10.00 -24.34
C HIS A 163 -6.10 -9.48 -23.01
N ASP A 164 -4.79 -9.20 -22.96
CA ASP A 164 -4.13 -8.71 -21.77
C ASP A 164 -4.57 -7.28 -21.40
N ALA A 165 -4.70 -6.41 -22.41
CA ALA A 165 -5.17 -5.05 -22.21
C ALA A 165 -6.62 -5.00 -21.73
N GLU A 166 -7.50 -5.81 -22.32
CA GLU A 166 -8.90 -5.96 -21.88
C GLU A 166 -8.98 -6.53 -20.46
N ARG A 167 -8.17 -7.54 -20.12
CA ARG A 167 -8.13 -8.11 -18.76
C ARG A 167 -7.69 -7.08 -17.73
N PHE A 168 -6.67 -6.28 -18.04
CA PHE A 168 -6.24 -5.17 -17.20
C PHE A 168 -7.35 -4.13 -17.04
N ALA A 169 -7.99 -3.73 -18.14
CA ALA A 169 -9.10 -2.80 -18.12
C ALA A 169 -10.28 -3.31 -17.28
N ILE A 170 -10.66 -4.59 -17.39
CA ILE A 170 -11.71 -5.18 -16.57
C ILE A 170 -11.36 -5.09 -15.08
N GLN A 171 -10.11 -5.35 -14.68
CA GLN A 171 -9.70 -5.19 -13.29
C GLN A 171 -9.85 -3.72 -12.84
N VAL A 172 -9.31 -2.78 -13.61
CA VAL A 172 -9.39 -1.33 -13.31
C VAL A 172 -10.86 -0.86 -13.23
N GLY A 173 -11.73 -1.34 -14.12
CA GLY A 173 -13.16 -1.02 -14.12
C GLY A 173 -13.92 -1.59 -12.93
N ASN A 174 -13.47 -2.74 -12.41
CA ASN A 174 -14.01 -3.39 -11.22
C ASN A 174 -13.33 -2.95 -9.92
N ASP A 175 -12.38 -2.00 -9.97
CA ASP A 175 -11.69 -1.53 -8.78
C ASP A 175 -12.66 -0.80 -7.84
N THR A 176 -12.71 -1.26 -6.60
CA THR A 176 -13.56 -0.71 -5.53
C THR A 176 -12.81 0.26 -4.63
N ASP A 177 -11.52 0.46 -4.88
CA ASP A 177 -10.66 1.33 -4.09
C ASP A 177 -11.06 2.81 -4.24
N PRO A 178 -11.52 3.49 -3.17
CA PRO A 178 -12.02 4.85 -3.25
C PRO A 178 -10.93 5.89 -3.56
N TYR A 179 -9.66 5.54 -3.36
CA TYR A 179 -8.54 6.43 -3.65
C TYR A 179 -8.08 6.32 -5.11
N ARG A 180 -8.05 5.10 -5.66
CA ARG A 180 -7.60 4.89 -7.04
C ARG A 180 -8.68 5.21 -8.06
N LYS A 181 -9.90 4.75 -7.84
CA LYS A 181 -10.99 4.83 -8.83
C LYS A 181 -11.21 6.24 -9.41
N PRO A 182 -11.26 7.33 -8.62
CA PRO A 182 -11.45 8.67 -9.16
C PRO A 182 -10.28 9.13 -10.05
N ARG A 183 -9.07 8.62 -9.81
CA ARG A 183 -7.85 9.04 -10.49
C ARG A 183 -7.72 8.45 -11.89
N TYR A 184 -8.32 7.31 -12.19
CA TYR A 184 -8.16 6.66 -13.50
C TYR A 184 -8.54 7.56 -14.67
N SER A 185 -9.66 8.27 -14.55
CA SER A 185 -10.13 9.27 -15.51
C SER A 185 -9.21 10.49 -15.71
N GLN A 186 -8.14 10.59 -14.91
CA GLN A 186 -7.14 11.67 -14.99
C GLN A 186 -5.76 11.14 -15.43
N MET A 187 -5.61 9.82 -15.55
CA MET A 187 -4.34 9.22 -15.94
C MET A 187 -4.19 9.17 -17.45
N THR A 188 -2.94 9.27 -17.90
CA THR A 188 -2.56 8.99 -19.29
C THR A 188 -2.30 7.48 -19.44
N CYS A 189 -2.79 6.90 -20.53
CA CYS A 189 -2.43 5.58 -21.01
C CYS A 189 -1.65 5.72 -22.33
N ARG A 190 -0.42 5.22 -22.37
CA ARG A 190 0.44 5.31 -23.55
C ARG A 190 0.52 3.98 -24.26
N ILE A 191 0.34 4.00 -25.57
CA ILE A 191 0.40 2.84 -26.45
C ILE A 191 1.69 2.94 -27.26
N GLY A 192 2.56 1.94 -27.10
CA GLY A 192 3.80 1.82 -27.82
C GLY A 192 3.58 1.57 -29.32
N PRO A 193 4.55 1.94 -30.18
CA PRO A 193 4.40 1.86 -31.63
C PRO A 193 4.17 0.44 -32.16
N ASP A 194 4.71 -0.57 -31.46
CA ASP A 194 4.61 -1.98 -31.85
C ASP A 194 3.32 -2.65 -31.35
N CYS A 195 2.47 -1.93 -30.62
CA CYS A 195 1.27 -2.48 -30.01
C CYS A 195 0.07 -2.39 -30.97
N GLN A 196 -0.33 -3.54 -31.53
CA GLN A 196 -1.44 -3.65 -32.48
C GLN A 196 -2.76 -3.96 -31.77
N LEU A 197 -3.29 -2.99 -31.02
CA LEU A 197 -4.59 -3.13 -30.36
C LEU A 197 -5.75 -2.86 -31.33
N SER A 198 -6.80 -3.67 -31.22
CA SER A 198 -8.05 -3.47 -31.95
C SER A 198 -8.75 -2.16 -31.56
N GLU A 199 -9.61 -1.64 -32.44
CA GLU A 199 -10.44 -0.46 -32.13
C GLU A 199 -11.32 -0.65 -30.90
N ASN A 200 -11.77 -1.88 -30.64
CA ASN A 200 -12.58 -2.19 -29.46
C ASN A 200 -11.79 -1.93 -28.17
N THR A 201 -10.59 -2.49 -28.08
CA THR A 201 -9.70 -2.31 -26.92
C THR A 201 -9.37 -0.84 -26.71
N LEU A 202 -9.08 -0.10 -27.79
CA LEU A 202 -8.81 1.34 -27.70
C LEU A 202 -10.00 2.10 -27.10
N ARG A 203 -11.22 1.83 -27.55
CA ARG A 203 -12.44 2.46 -26.99
C ARG A 203 -12.65 2.12 -25.51
N ILE A 204 -12.28 0.91 -25.09
CA ILE A 204 -12.33 0.53 -23.67
C ILE A 204 -11.34 1.38 -22.86
N LEU A 205 -10.10 1.52 -23.35
CA LEU A 205 -9.07 2.33 -22.70
C LEU A 205 -9.46 3.82 -22.66
N ASP A 206 -10.02 4.37 -23.75
CA ASP A 206 -10.49 5.76 -23.84
C ASP A 206 -11.61 6.09 -22.83
N ARG A 207 -12.47 5.12 -22.51
CA ARG A 207 -13.52 5.30 -21.50
C ARG A 207 -13.00 5.25 -20.08
N MET A 208 -11.82 4.64 -19.88
CA MET A 208 -11.26 4.34 -18.56
C MET A 208 -10.27 5.40 -18.11
N PHE A 209 -9.43 5.84 -19.04
CA PHE A 209 -8.34 6.77 -18.80
C PHE A 209 -8.69 8.15 -19.35
N GLY A 210 -8.11 9.19 -18.75
CA GLY A 210 -8.39 10.57 -19.18
C GLY A 210 -7.82 10.88 -20.55
N GLU A 211 -6.70 10.26 -20.88
CA GLU A 211 -5.97 10.49 -22.12
C GLU A 211 -5.34 9.18 -22.59
N VAL A 212 -5.53 8.84 -23.87
CA VAL A 212 -4.89 7.68 -24.51
C VAL A 212 -4.05 8.17 -25.67
N GLU A 213 -2.73 8.02 -25.55
CA GLU A 213 -1.75 8.51 -26.54
C GLU A 213 -1.09 7.35 -27.27
N ARG A 214 -0.98 7.43 -28.61
CA ARG A 214 -0.08 6.56 -29.38
C ARG A 214 1.28 7.23 -29.54
N ILE A 215 2.34 6.57 -29.08
CA ILE A 215 3.71 7.08 -29.26
C ILE A 215 4.14 6.77 -30.69
N GLN A 216 4.48 7.82 -31.45
CA GLN A 216 5.15 7.68 -32.75
C GLN A 216 6.65 7.47 -32.52
N SER A 217 7.23 6.54 -33.29
CA SER A 217 8.66 6.22 -33.27
C SER A 217 9.55 7.39 -33.68
#